data_AF-A0A7S3S1F8-F1
#
_entry.id   AF-A0A7S3S1F8-F1
#
_cell.length_a   1.000
_cell.length_b   1.000
_cell.length_c   1.000
_cell.angle_alpha   90.00
_cell.angle_beta   90.00
_cell.angle_gamma   90.00
#
_symmetry.space_group_name_H-M   'P 1'
#
loop_
_entity.id
_entity.type
_entity.pdbx_description
1 polymer ?
#
loop_
_entity_poly.entity_id
_entity_poly.type
_entity_poly.pdbx_seq_one_letter_code
_entity_poly.pdbx_strand_id
1 'polypeptide(L)'
;RELRNFTEMMRALGYHRLISMENFRTPNFELVADILDWLLHRFEPNANIPDDISTEAHRVSFIKAVCEKVVLRTGVKLAAKKLYGADGYAVKELLKLSQVLYEAQRSVGDTPPEAGGEDFALNSKLADLKATRALCSQIVDSGASLFDLLQKEGDSR
;
A
#
# COMPACT_ATOMS: atom_id res chain seq x y z
N ARG A 1 9.10 22.63 5.25
CA ARG A 1 8.68 22.24 3.88
C ARG A 1 7.90 20.93 3.89
N GLU A 2 8.50 19.82 4.35
CA GLU A 2 7.82 18.50 4.40
C GLU A 2 6.51 18.53 5.20
N LEU A 3 6.48 19.16 6.38
CA LEU A 3 5.26 19.22 7.17
C LEU A 3 4.13 20.00 6.49
N ARG A 4 4.43 21.12 5.84
CA ARG A 4 3.42 21.87 5.07
C ARG A 4 2.86 21.03 3.93
N ASN A 5 3.71 20.31 3.20
CA ASN A 5 3.25 19.43 2.14
C ASN A 5 2.37 18.30 2.70
N PHE A 6 2.77 17.72 3.84
CA PHE A 6 2.00 16.70 4.53
C PHE A 6 0.62 17.21 4.96
N THR A 7 0.53 18.39 5.56
CA THR A 7 -0.76 18.96 6.00
C THR A 7 -1.68 19.28 4.82
N GLU A 8 -1.14 19.82 3.73
CA GLU A 8 -1.90 20.06 2.49
C GLU A 8 -2.45 18.75 1.91
N MET A 9 -1.65 17.69 1.90
CA MET A 9 -2.03 16.41 1.32
C MET A 9 -3.04 15.64 2.19
N MET A 10 -2.86 15.63 3.52
CA MET A 10 -3.85 15.05 4.43
C MET A 10 -5.21 15.74 4.32
N ARG A 11 -5.23 17.06 4.12
CA ARG A 11 -6.46 17.81 3.84
C ARG A 11 -7.11 17.36 2.54
N ALA A 12 -6.33 17.21 1.47
CA ALA A 12 -6.84 16.78 0.17
C ALA A 12 -7.37 15.32 0.19
N LEU A 13 -6.77 14.46 1.01
CA LEU A 13 -7.24 13.09 1.26
C LEU A 13 -8.51 13.04 2.14
N GLY A 14 -8.93 14.17 2.73
CA GLY A 14 -10.14 14.27 3.54
C GLY A 14 -9.95 13.85 5.01
N TYR A 15 -8.75 13.97 5.55
CA TYR A 15 -8.52 13.76 6.98
C TYR A 15 -9.16 14.90 7.79
N HIS A 16 -9.98 14.53 8.77
CA HIS A 16 -10.90 15.45 9.44
C HIS A 16 -10.23 16.34 10.49
N ARG A 17 -9.09 15.91 11.06
CA ARG A 17 -8.42 16.64 12.14
C ARG A 17 -7.39 17.61 11.58
N LEU A 18 -7.32 18.81 12.17
CA LEU A 18 -6.32 19.81 11.80
C LEU A 18 -4.93 19.38 12.29
N ILE A 19 -3.98 19.35 11.38
CA ILE A 19 -2.57 19.06 11.65
C ILE A 19 -1.78 20.37 11.54
N SER A 20 -1.00 20.70 12.56
CA SER A 20 -0.18 21.92 12.63
C SER A 20 1.29 21.63 12.98
N MET A 21 2.15 22.64 12.80
CA MET A 21 3.56 22.58 13.22
C MET A 21 3.73 22.44 14.74
N GLU A 22 2.80 23.00 15.51
CA GLU A 22 2.82 22.91 16.97
C GLU A 22 2.74 21.44 17.43
N ASN A 23 1.94 20.62 16.75
CA ASN A 23 1.67 19.25 17.14
C ASN A 23 2.90 18.33 17.10
N PHE A 24 3.95 18.70 16.35
CA PHE A 24 5.18 17.92 16.18
C PHE A 24 6.42 18.60 16.77
N ARG A 25 6.26 19.74 17.47
CA ARG A 25 7.37 20.36 18.24
C ARG A 25 7.80 19.50 19.42
N THR A 26 6.86 18.78 20.00
CA THR A 26 7.08 17.79 21.04
C THR A 26 6.51 16.44 20.58
N PRO A 27 7.04 15.31 21.06
CA PRO A 27 6.53 13.99 20.70
C PRO A 27 5.03 13.86 20.98
N ASN A 28 4.23 13.61 19.94
CA ASN A 28 2.79 13.43 20.04
C ASN A 28 2.35 12.10 19.42
N PHE A 29 2.53 11.03 20.19
CA PHE A 29 2.26 9.66 19.71
C PHE A 29 0.78 9.44 19.38
N GLU A 30 -0.14 10.02 20.17
CA GLU A 30 -1.58 9.87 19.94
C GLU A 30 -1.99 10.41 18.57
N LEU A 31 -1.47 11.58 18.18
CA LEU A 31 -1.73 12.12 16.85
C LEU A 31 -1.13 11.23 15.75
N VAL A 32 0.10 10.73 15.94
CA VAL A 32 0.73 9.84 14.96
C VAL A 32 -0.05 8.53 14.82
N ALA A 33 -0.52 7.95 15.92
CA ALA A 33 -1.32 6.74 15.92
C ALA A 33 -2.65 6.95 15.19
N ASP A 34 -3.37 8.01 15.52
CA ASP A 34 -4.63 8.39 14.85
C ASP A 34 -4.46 8.60 13.34
N ILE A 35 -3.39 9.29 12.93
CA ILE A 35 -3.08 9.47 11.50
C ILE A 35 -2.74 8.13 10.83
N LEU A 36 -1.93 7.29 11.47
CA LEU A 36 -1.51 6.00 10.90
C LEU A 36 -2.68 5.04 10.77
N ASP A 37 -3.54 4.97 11.78
CA ASP A 37 -4.77 4.19 11.76
C ASP A 37 -5.67 4.64 10.60
N TRP A 38 -5.91 5.95 10.51
CA TRP A 38 -6.72 6.51 9.44
C TRP A 38 -6.16 6.22 8.05
N LEU A 39 -4.84 6.42 7.85
CA LEU A 39 -4.19 6.14 6.57
C LEU A 39 -4.25 4.64 6.25
N LEU A 40 -4.02 3.77 7.23
CA LEU A 40 -4.03 2.33 7.02
C LEU A 40 -5.41 1.82 6.61
N HIS A 41 -6.48 2.29 7.25
CA HIS A 41 -7.85 1.94 6.91
C HIS A 41 -8.26 2.40 5.49
N ARG A 42 -7.58 3.42 4.94
CA ARG A 42 -7.75 3.81 3.53
C ARG A 42 -7.13 2.81 2.55
N PHE A 43 -6.05 2.14 2.92
CA PHE A 43 -5.43 1.08 2.11
C PHE A 43 -6.07 -0.29 2.33
N GLU A 44 -6.48 -0.57 3.57
CA GLU A 44 -7.01 -1.86 3.99
C GLU A 44 -8.17 -1.63 4.99
N PRO A 45 -9.42 -1.56 4.50
CA PRO A 45 -10.59 -1.28 5.34
C PRO A 45 -10.80 -2.28 6.50
N ASN A 46 -10.28 -3.50 6.36
CA ASN A 46 -10.39 -4.58 7.34
C ASN A 46 -9.09 -4.79 8.13
N ALA A 47 -8.22 -3.77 8.21
CA ALA A 47 -6.95 -3.87 8.91
C ALA A 47 -7.17 -4.09 10.42
N ASN A 48 -6.96 -5.32 10.89
CA ASN A 48 -6.94 -5.59 12.32
C ASN A 48 -5.59 -5.15 12.92
N ILE A 49 -5.57 -4.03 13.62
CA ILE A 49 -4.41 -3.53 14.38
C ILE A 49 -4.78 -3.35 15.86
N PRO A 50 -3.80 -3.44 16.79
CA PRO A 50 -4.06 -3.15 18.20
C PRO A 50 -4.60 -1.73 18.38
N ASP A 51 -5.64 -1.56 19.17
CA ASP A 51 -6.27 -0.27 19.47
C ASP A 51 -5.73 0.38 20.75
N ASP A 52 -5.21 -0.42 21.68
CA ASP A 52 -4.58 0.07 22.89
C ASP A 52 -3.18 0.66 22.61
N ILE A 53 -2.95 1.90 23.06
CA ILE A 53 -1.68 2.64 22.99
C ILE A 53 -1.28 3.26 24.34
N SER A 54 -1.89 2.79 25.44
CA SER A 54 -1.69 3.30 26.80
C SER A 54 -0.30 3.02 27.37
N THR A 55 0.30 1.89 27.01
CA THR A 55 1.64 1.47 27.46
C THR A 55 2.67 1.53 26.34
N GLU A 56 3.95 1.68 26.70
CA GLU A 56 5.06 1.62 25.74
C GLU A 56 5.05 0.30 24.94
N ALA A 57 4.82 -0.82 25.60
CA ALA A 57 4.74 -2.12 24.93
C ALA A 57 3.62 -2.15 23.87
N HIS A 58 2.45 -1.61 24.20
CA HIS A 58 1.31 -1.53 23.28
C HIS A 58 1.60 -0.60 22.09
N ARG A 59 2.22 0.56 22.34
CA ARG A 59 2.66 1.48 21.27
C ARG A 59 3.66 0.83 20.31
N VAL A 60 4.62 0.06 20.84
CA VAL A 60 5.58 -0.69 20.00
C VAL A 60 4.86 -1.75 19.16
N SER A 61 3.91 -2.48 19.75
CA SER A 61 3.10 -3.47 19.02
C SER A 61 2.26 -2.83 17.92
N PHE A 62 1.62 -1.69 18.19
CA PHE A 62 0.89 -0.90 17.22
C PHE A 62 1.78 -0.51 16.02
N ILE A 63 2.94 0.11 16.27
CA ILE A 63 3.84 0.54 15.20
C ILE A 63 4.34 -0.64 14.36
N LYS A 64 4.65 -1.78 14.99
CA LYS A 64 5.07 -2.99 14.26
C LYS A 64 3.96 -3.48 13.33
N ALA A 65 2.72 -3.58 13.83
CA ALA A 65 1.57 -4.04 13.05
C ALA A 65 1.29 -3.11 11.86
N VAL A 66 1.33 -1.79 12.08
CA VAL A 66 1.15 -0.80 11.02
C VAL A 66 2.25 -0.93 9.96
N CYS A 67 3.52 -0.99 10.36
CA CYS A 67 4.64 -1.11 9.41
C CYS A 67 4.54 -2.40 8.57
N GLU A 68 4.17 -3.52 9.18
CA GLU A 68 3.97 -4.79 8.49
C GLU A 68 2.85 -4.70 7.45
N LYS A 69 1.68 -4.16 7.82
CA LYS A 69 0.57 -4.02 6.89
C LYS A 69 0.86 -3.03 5.77
N VAL A 70 1.51 -1.90 6.08
CA VAL A 70 1.89 -0.91 5.07
C VAL A 70 2.83 -1.51 4.03
N VAL A 71 3.87 -2.23 4.45
CA VAL A 71 4.80 -2.83 3.48
C VAL A 71 4.11 -3.89 2.62
N LEU A 72 3.18 -4.66 3.19
CA LEU A 72 2.40 -5.67 2.45
C LEU A 72 1.45 -5.05 1.42
N ARG A 73 0.83 -3.90 1.72
CA ARG A 73 -0.16 -3.25 0.85
C ARG A 73 0.44 -2.30 -0.17
N THR A 74 1.53 -1.62 0.19
CA THR A 74 2.09 -0.53 -0.61
C THR A 74 3.52 -0.81 -1.10
N GLY A 75 4.21 -1.81 -0.56
CA GLY A 75 5.63 -2.04 -0.78
C GLY A 75 6.55 -1.01 -0.09
N VAL A 76 6.00 0.02 0.55
CA VAL A 76 6.77 1.08 1.21
C VAL A 76 7.25 0.63 2.58
N LYS A 77 8.57 0.74 2.81
CA LYS A 77 9.18 0.49 4.12
C LYS A 77 9.20 1.77 4.94
N LEU A 78 8.49 1.76 6.07
CA LEU A 78 8.47 2.86 7.03
C LEU A 78 9.50 2.65 8.16
N ALA A 79 10.10 3.75 8.64
CA ALA A 79 11.03 3.69 9.76
C ALA A 79 10.28 3.71 11.11
N ALA A 80 10.03 2.53 11.69
CA ALA A 80 9.32 2.35 12.96
C ALA A 80 9.84 3.26 14.09
N LYS A 81 11.17 3.40 14.24
CA LYS A 81 11.78 4.24 15.28
C LYS A 81 11.39 5.73 15.15
N LYS A 82 11.29 6.24 13.92
CA LYS A 82 10.90 7.62 13.66
C LYS A 82 9.41 7.85 13.91
N LEU A 83 8.58 6.89 13.50
CA LEU A 83 7.14 6.92 13.80
C LEU A 83 6.89 6.91 15.31
N TYR A 84 7.57 6.03 16.05
CA TYR A 84 7.47 5.96 17.51
C TYR A 84 7.96 7.24 18.21
N GLY A 85 9.01 7.88 17.68
CA GLY A 85 9.50 9.16 18.19
C GLY A 85 8.48 10.30 18.10
N ALA A 86 7.49 10.16 17.21
CA ALA A 86 6.31 11.03 17.09
C ALA A 86 6.60 12.54 17.02
N ASP A 87 7.75 12.90 16.45
CA ASP A 87 8.25 14.26 16.30
C ASP A 87 8.30 14.67 14.81
N GLY A 88 9.05 15.72 14.48
CA GLY A 88 9.24 16.15 13.10
C GLY A 88 9.82 15.08 12.15
N TYR A 89 10.48 14.03 12.64
CA TYR A 89 10.95 12.92 11.81
C TYR A 89 9.83 11.93 11.48
N ALA A 90 8.83 11.77 12.36
CA ALA A 90 7.64 10.97 12.07
C ALA A 90 6.89 11.51 10.86
N VAL A 91 6.79 12.84 10.74
CA VAL A 91 6.16 13.53 9.60
C VAL A 91 6.73 13.08 8.26
N LYS A 92 8.04 12.83 8.17
CA LYS A 92 8.66 12.37 6.93
C LYS A 92 8.20 10.98 6.53
N GLU A 93 7.99 10.10 7.51
CA GLU A 93 7.51 8.75 7.27
C GLU A 93 6.01 8.75 6.95
N LEU A 94 5.22 9.56 7.66
CA LEU A 94 3.79 9.78 7.37
C LEU A 94 3.58 10.36 5.96
N LEU A 95 4.45 11.28 5.53
CA LEU A 95 4.39 11.88 4.21
C LEU A 95 4.54 10.83 3.11
N LYS A 96 5.46 9.86 3.24
CA LYS A 96 5.63 8.78 2.24
C LYS A 96 4.34 8.01 2.00
N LEU A 97 3.67 7.62 3.08
CA LEU A 97 2.42 6.87 3.01
C LEU A 97 1.29 7.70 2.40
N SER A 98 1.22 8.97 2.80
CA SER A 98 0.22 9.91 2.29
C SER A 98 0.42 10.21 0.80
N GLN A 99 1.67 10.25 0.31
CA GLN A 99 1.98 10.45 -1.11
C GLN A 99 1.42 9.30 -1.95
N VAL A 100 1.65 8.06 -1.51
CA VAL A 100 1.14 6.87 -2.20
C VAL A 100 -0.39 6.93 -2.30
N LEU A 101 -1.08 7.27 -1.21
CA LEU A 101 -2.53 7.36 -1.21
C LEU A 101 -3.03 8.51 -2.10
N TYR A 102 -2.35 9.65 -2.06
CA TYR A 102 -2.74 10.83 -2.82
C TYR A 102 -2.56 10.64 -4.33
N GLU A 103 -1.47 10.00 -4.74
CA GLU A 103 -1.22 9.62 -6.13
C GLU A 103 -2.28 8.62 -6.63
N ALA A 104 -2.62 7.63 -5.80
CA ALA A 104 -3.68 6.66 -6.12
C ALA A 104 -5.07 7.32 -6.21
N GLN A 105 -5.39 8.28 -5.34
CA GLN A 105 -6.67 9.00 -5.41
C GLN A 105 -6.74 9.90 -6.65
N ARG A 106 -5.62 10.53 -7.03
CA ARG A 106 -5.58 11.40 -8.20
C ARG A 106 -5.68 10.63 -9.51
N SER A 107 -5.11 9.43 -9.60
CA SER A 107 -5.25 8.59 -10.80
C SER A 107 -6.70 8.11 -11.02
N VAL A 108 -7.49 7.98 -9.96
CA VAL A 108 -8.94 7.69 -10.04
C VAL A 108 -9.76 8.95 -10.35
N GLY A 109 -9.30 10.13 -9.94
CA GLY A 109 -10.01 11.41 -10.14
C GLY A 109 -9.86 12.02 -11.55
N ASP A 110 -8.86 11.61 -12.32
CA ASP A 110 -8.60 12.09 -13.69
C ASP A 110 -9.38 11.31 -14.76
N THR A 111 -10.15 10.29 -14.36
CA THR A 111 -11.15 9.64 -15.20
C THR A 111 -12.47 10.40 -15.17
N PRO A 112 -13.03 10.83 -16.33
CA PRO A 112 -14.33 11.47 -16.38
C PRO A 112 -15.41 10.59 -15.73
N PRO A 113 -16.44 11.18 -15.10
CA PRO A 113 -17.31 10.51 -14.13
C PRO A 113 -18.39 9.59 -14.76
N GLU A 114 -18.10 8.89 -15.86
CA GLU A 114 -19.08 8.07 -16.60
C GLU A 114 -18.73 6.58 -16.78
N ALA A 115 -17.83 5.99 -15.98
CA ALA A 115 -17.70 4.54 -16.00
C ALA A 115 -17.39 3.99 -14.61
N GLY A 116 -18.25 3.08 -14.14
CA GLY A 116 -18.19 2.47 -12.82
C GLY A 116 -16.81 1.91 -12.49
N GLY A 117 -16.32 2.25 -11.30
CA GLY A 117 -15.05 1.78 -10.74
C GLY A 117 -14.95 0.26 -10.54
N GLU A 118 -15.98 -0.50 -10.92
CA GLU A 118 -15.97 -1.96 -10.94
C GLU A 118 -15.48 -2.51 -12.29
N ASP A 119 -15.77 -1.85 -13.42
CA ASP A 119 -15.43 -2.35 -14.76
C ASP A 119 -13.92 -2.31 -15.07
N PHE A 120 -13.19 -1.32 -14.56
CA PHE A 120 -11.75 -1.22 -14.80
C PHE A 120 -10.95 -2.27 -14.00
N ALA A 121 -11.33 -2.50 -12.74
CA ALA A 121 -10.73 -3.55 -11.92
C ALA A 121 -11.06 -4.95 -12.46
N LEU A 122 -12.28 -5.15 -12.98
CA LEU A 122 -12.67 -6.39 -13.66
C LEU A 122 -11.92 -6.57 -14.99
N ASN A 123 -11.77 -5.53 -15.80
CA ASN A 123 -11.03 -5.62 -17.07
C ASN A 123 -9.55 -5.89 -16.87
N SER A 124 -8.90 -5.28 -15.86
CA SER A 124 -7.50 -5.58 -15.53
C SER A 124 -7.34 -7.03 -15.07
N LYS A 125 -8.19 -7.51 -14.15
CA LYS A 125 -8.19 -8.91 -13.71
C LYS A 125 -8.50 -9.88 -14.86
N LEU A 126 -9.38 -9.50 -15.78
CA LEU A 126 -9.74 -10.30 -16.95
C LEU A 126 -8.59 -10.35 -17.98
N ALA A 127 -7.86 -9.25 -18.16
CA ALA A 127 -6.66 -9.22 -18.99
C ALA A 127 -5.57 -10.13 -18.44
N ASP A 128 -5.32 -10.09 -17.13
CA ASP A 128 -4.36 -10.98 -16.47
C ASP A 128 -4.75 -12.46 -16.60
N LEU A 129 -6.04 -12.79 -16.46
CA LEU A 129 -6.53 -14.15 -16.67
C LEU A 129 -6.34 -14.65 -18.12
N LYS A 130 -6.56 -13.78 -19.11
CA LYS A 130 -6.31 -14.11 -20.53
C LYS A 130 -4.82 -14.32 -20.80
N ALA A 131 -3.96 -13.44 -20.27
CA ALA A 131 -2.51 -13.57 -20.38
C ALA A 131 -2.01 -14.87 -19.71
N THR A 132 -2.52 -15.19 -18.52
CA THR A 132 -2.18 -16.43 -17.80
C THR A 132 -2.58 -17.68 -18.60
N ARG A 133 -3.79 -17.70 -19.17
CA ARG A 133 -4.23 -18.83 -20.04
C ARG A 133 -3.37 -18.97 -21.29
N ALA A 134 -2.98 -17.86 -21.92
CA ALA A 134 -2.12 -17.89 -23.09
C ALA A 134 -0.73 -18.47 -22.76
N LEU A 135 -0.16 -18.08 -21.61
CA LEU A 135 1.11 -18.65 -21.12
C LEU A 135 0.99 -20.14 -20.81
N CYS A 136 -0.09 -20.57 -20.16
CA CYS A 136 -0.34 -22.00 -19.92
C CYS A 136 -0.43 -22.80 -21.22
N SER A 137 -1.11 -22.29 -22.24
CA SER A 137 -1.18 -22.94 -23.55
C SER A 137 0.21 -23.07 -24.18
N GLN A 138 1.02 -22.00 -24.15
CA GLN A 138 2.38 -22.03 -24.67
C GLN A 138 3.26 -23.04 -23.93
N ILE A 139 3.10 -23.19 -22.61
CA ILE A 139 3.83 -24.19 -21.84
C ILE A 139 3.44 -25.61 -22.29
N VAL A 140 2.15 -25.87 -22.51
CA VAL A 140 1.67 -27.16 -22.99
C VAL A 140 2.18 -27.45 -24.40
N ASP A 141 2.10 -26.48 -25.32
CA ASP A 141 2.59 -26.61 -26.69
C ASP A 141 4.11 -26.82 -26.73
N SER A 142 4.86 -26.07 -25.91
CA SER A 142 6.31 -26.24 -25.78
C SER A 142 6.66 -27.62 -25.21
N GLY A 143 5.87 -28.12 -24.25
CA GLY A 143 6.04 -29.44 -23.66
C GLY A 143 5.78 -30.56 -24.67
N ALA A 144 4.72 -30.45 -25.48
CA ALA A 144 4.43 -31.39 -26.55
C ALA A 144 5.52 -31.38 -27.63
N SER A 145 5.96 -30.19 -28.06
CA SER A 145 7.05 -30.07 -29.03
C SER A 145 8.37 -30.65 -28.49
N LEU A 146 8.69 -30.44 -27.22
CA LEU A 146 9.87 -31.01 -26.59
C LEU A 146 9.76 -32.55 -26.52
N PHE A 147 8.59 -33.08 -26.14
CA PHE A 147 8.33 -34.50 -26.09
C PHE A 147 8.53 -35.17 -27.46
N ASP A 148 7.98 -34.59 -28.52
CA ASP A 148 8.15 -35.10 -29.90
C ASP A 148 9.61 -35.05 -30.36
N LEU A 149 10.36 -34.01 -30.00
CA LEU A 149 11.78 -33.89 -30.33
C LEU A 149 12.62 -34.94 -29.58
N LEU A 150 12.33 -35.17 -28.30
CA LEU A 150 13.01 -36.21 -27.49
C LEU A 150 12.68 -37.62 -27.99
N GLN A 151 11.44 -37.88 -28.43
CA GLN A 151 11.06 -39.18 -28.99
C GLN A 151 11.83 -39.48 -30.29
N LYS A 152 11.99 -38.48 -31.16
CA LYS A 152 12.79 -38.59 -32.40
C LYS A 152 14.28 -38.85 -32.13
N GLU A 153 14.82 -38.29 -31.05
CA GLU A 153 16.21 -38.52 -30.65
C GLU A 153 16.41 -39.93 -30.07
N GLY A 154 15.41 -40.46 -29.36
CA GLY A 154 15.38 -41.83 -28.87
C GLY A 154 15.29 -42.89 -29.98
N ASP A 155 14.52 -42.63 -31.04
CA ASP A 155 14.41 -43.49 -32.22
C ASP A 155 15.65 -43.42 -33.15
N SER A 156 16.52 -42.41 -32.97
CA SER A 156 17.74 -42.20 -33.78
C SER A 156 19.00 -42.80 -33.14
N ARG A 157 18.87 -43.59 -32.07
CA ARG A 157 19.94 -44.36 -31.42
C ARG A 157 19.76 -45.86 -31.66
#